data_AF-A0A9D8Q6Y1-F1
#
_entry.id   AF-A0A9D8Q6Y1-F1
#
_cell.length_a   1.000
_cell.length_b   1.000
_cell.length_c   1.000
_cell.angle_alpha   90.00
_cell.angle_beta   90.00
_cell.angle_gamma   90.00
#
_symmetry.space_group_name_H-M   'P 1'
#
loop_
_entity.id
_entity.type
_entity.pdbx_description
1 polymer ?
#
loop_
_entity_poly.entity_id
_entity_poly.type
_entity_poly.pdbx_seq_one_letter_code
_entity_poly.pdbx_strand_id
1 'polypeptide(L)'
;GRAALDGGLVDSAPAWALAELEQQGEPTLVLLTRPFTQVPEFANRTYTGPSETIPVSQFTIRDWDGIRFAYELGIRDGEAFLRSLESRQVRKASTAP
;
A
#
# COMPACT_ATOMS: atom_id res chain seq x y z
N GLY A 1 -10.35 -31.84 -7.83
CA GLY A 1 -9.58 -30.59 -7.63
C GLY A 1 -10.36 -29.43 -8.21
N ARG A 2 -10.39 -28.28 -7.55
CA ARG A 2 -11.08 -27.08 -8.05
C ARG A 2 -10.05 -26.20 -8.78
N ALA A 3 -10.38 -25.70 -9.96
CA ALA A 3 -9.51 -24.76 -10.67
C ALA A 3 -9.34 -23.47 -9.84
N ALA A 4 -8.12 -22.98 -9.73
CA ALA A 4 -7.78 -21.74 -9.03
C ALA A 4 -7.15 -20.76 -10.02
N LEU A 5 -7.62 -19.51 -9.99
CA LEU A 5 -7.02 -18.37 -10.68
C LEU A 5 -6.28 -17.52 -9.64
N ASP A 6 -5.31 -16.72 -10.10
CA ASP A 6 -4.58 -15.80 -9.23
C ASP A 6 -5.53 -14.83 -8.52
N GLY A 7 -5.39 -14.69 -7.20
CA GLY A 7 -6.24 -13.85 -6.36
C GLY A 7 -6.22 -12.38 -6.78
N GLY A 8 -5.15 -11.93 -7.43
CA GLY A 8 -5.03 -10.56 -7.97
C GLY A 8 -6.05 -10.20 -9.05
N LEU A 9 -6.69 -11.19 -9.70
CA LEU A 9 -7.78 -10.99 -10.68
C LEU A 9 -9.16 -10.77 -10.03
N VAL A 10 -9.33 -11.16 -8.76
CA VAL A 10 -10.62 -11.11 -8.05
C VAL A 10 -10.60 -10.04 -6.98
N ASP A 11 -9.48 -9.91 -6.25
CA ASP A 11 -9.33 -8.92 -5.19
C ASP A 11 -7.83 -8.62 -4.94
N SER A 12 -7.32 -7.55 -5.55
CA SER A 12 -5.89 -7.19 -5.49
C SER A 12 -5.42 -6.72 -4.10
N ALA A 13 -6.35 -6.43 -3.18
CA ALA A 13 -6.08 -6.14 -1.78
C ALA A 13 -7.20 -6.81 -0.99
N PRO A 14 -6.97 -7.96 -0.32
CA PRO A 14 -8.01 -8.92 0.07
C PRO A 14 -9.00 -8.30 1.06
N ALA A 15 -9.97 -7.54 0.55
CA ALA A 15 -10.89 -6.71 1.31
C ALA A 15 -11.77 -7.59 2.18
N TRP A 16 -12.09 -8.79 1.69
CA TRP A 16 -12.80 -9.80 2.47
C TRP A 16 -12.00 -10.30 3.68
N ALA A 17 -10.68 -10.42 3.57
CA ALA A 17 -9.82 -10.88 4.66
C ALA A 17 -9.59 -9.78 5.71
N LEU A 18 -9.73 -8.51 5.31
CA LEU A 18 -9.60 -7.36 6.19
C LEU A 18 -10.92 -6.95 6.85
N ALA A 19 -12.06 -7.39 6.31
CA ALA A 19 -13.38 -6.93 6.71
C ALA A 19 -13.68 -7.11 8.21
N GLU A 20 -13.27 -8.23 8.82
CA GLU A 20 -13.51 -8.49 10.24
C GLU A 20 -12.69 -7.54 11.14
N LEU A 21 -11.40 -7.38 10.85
CA LEU A 21 -10.53 -6.42 11.54
C LEU A 21 -11.08 -5.00 11.39
N GLU A 22 -11.58 -4.67 10.20
CA GLU A 22 -12.08 -3.34 9.92
C GLU A 22 -13.39 -3.03 10.66
N GLN A 23 -14.28 -4.02 10.78
CA GLN A 23 -15.50 -3.92 11.59
C GLN A 23 -15.19 -3.76 13.09
N GLN A 24 -14.07 -4.33 13.56
CA GLN A 24 -13.58 -4.15 14.92
C GLN A 24 -12.90 -2.78 15.13
N GLY A 25 -12.75 -1.98 14.07
CA GLY A 25 -12.11 -0.66 14.13
C GLY A 25 -10.58 -0.71 14.10
N GLU A 26 -9.98 -1.86 13.82
CA GLU A 26 -8.53 -2.02 13.81
C GLU A 26 -7.89 -1.30 12.62
N PRO A 27 -6.77 -0.58 12.80
CA PRO A 27 -6.10 0.11 11.71
C PRO A 27 -5.45 -0.88 10.75
N THR A 28 -5.65 -0.68 9.45
CA THR A 28 -5.11 -1.55 8.40
C THR A 28 -4.26 -0.76 7.41
N LEU A 29 -3.11 -1.32 7.02
CA LEU A 29 -2.24 -0.75 5.99
C LEU A 29 -2.25 -1.66 4.75
N VAL A 30 -2.60 -1.09 3.60
CA VAL A 30 -2.58 -1.77 2.31
C VAL A 30 -1.48 -1.18 1.44
N LEU A 31 -0.51 -2.01 1.05
CA LEU A 31 0.59 -1.65 0.16
C LEU A 31 0.20 -1.94 -1.30
N LEU A 32 0.15 -0.90 -2.12
CA LEU A 32 -0.10 -0.98 -3.54
C LEU A 32 1.22 -1.20 -4.28
N THR A 33 1.17 -1.96 -5.37
CA THR A 33 2.34 -2.27 -6.21
C THR A 33 2.45 -1.41 -7.47
N ARG A 34 1.51 -0.49 -7.67
CA ARG A 34 1.49 0.49 -8.75
C ARG A 34 0.75 1.75 -8.32
N PRO A 35 0.97 2.89 -8.98
CA PRO A 35 0.16 4.08 -8.75
C PRO A 35 -1.31 3.85 -9.09
N PHE A 36 -2.21 4.37 -8.26
CA PHE A 36 -3.65 4.42 -8.53
C PHE A 36 -4.12 5.88 -8.44
N THR A 37 -4.87 6.35 -9.44
CA THR A 37 -5.44 7.71 -9.44
C THR A 37 -6.46 7.90 -8.32
N GLN A 38 -7.17 6.82 -7.97
CA GLN A 38 -8.15 6.81 -6.89
C GLN A 38 -8.15 5.44 -6.22
N VAL A 39 -8.31 5.45 -4.90
CA VAL A 39 -8.58 4.27 -4.09
C VAL A 39 -9.87 4.51 -3.29
N PRO A 40 -10.63 3.47 -2.94
CA PRO A 40 -11.79 3.64 -2.07
C PRO A 40 -11.37 4.15 -0.69
N GLU A 41 -12.24 4.90 -0.03
CA GLU A 41 -12.00 5.40 1.32
C GLU A 41 -12.67 4.48 2.35
N PHE A 42 -11.91 4.09 3.39
CA PHE A 42 -12.43 3.38 4.56
C PHE A 42 -11.89 4.04 5.82
N ALA A 43 -12.68 4.04 6.91
CA ALA A 43 -12.39 4.81 8.11
C ALA A 43 -11.03 4.47 8.77
N ASN A 44 -10.63 3.20 8.73
CA ASN A 44 -9.44 2.65 9.38
C ASN A 44 -8.43 2.03 8.40
N ARG A 45 -8.62 2.20 7.09
CA ARG A 45 -7.68 1.71 6.08
C ARG A 45 -6.82 2.84 5.55
N THR A 46 -5.52 2.62 5.58
CA THR A 46 -4.55 3.48 4.89
C THR A 46 -4.02 2.73 3.68
N TYR A 47 -4.11 3.37 2.52
CA TYR A 47 -3.43 2.93 1.31
C TYR A 47 -2.12 3.70 1.16
N THR A 48 -1.06 2.99 0.83
CA THR A 48 0.20 3.59 0.38
C THR A 48 0.76 2.78 -0.78
N GLY A 49 1.56 3.39 -1.64
CA GLY A 49 2.05 2.77 -2.85
C GLY A 49 3.20 3.57 -3.44
N PRO A 50 3.76 3.09 -4.56
CA PRO A 50 4.87 3.79 -5.20
C PRO A 50 4.41 5.17 -5.69
N SER A 51 5.24 6.18 -5.43
CA SER A 51 4.99 7.56 -5.89
C SER A 51 5.23 7.73 -7.40
N GLU A 52 5.93 6.78 -8.01
CA GLU A 52 6.29 6.74 -9.42
C GLU A 52 5.93 5.39 -10.05
N THR A 53 5.77 5.35 -11.36
CA THR A 53 5.57 4.07 -12.07
C THR A 53 6.84 3.23 -12.01
N ILE A 54 6.72 1.98 -11.55
CA ILE A 54 7.81 1.02 -11.54
C ILE A 54 8.02 0.48 -12.97
N PRO A 55 9.23 0.54 -13.55
CA PRO A 55 9.47 0.17 -14.95
C PRO A 55 9.64 -1.34 -15.17
N VAL A 56 9.44 -2.15 -14.13
CA VAL A 56 9.60 -3.61 -14.15
C VAL A 56 8.31 -4.33 -13.80
N SER A 57 8.19 -5.57 -14.28
CA SER A 57 7.06 -6.45 -13.98
C SER A 57 7.51 -7.62 -13.11
N GLN A 58 6.56 -8.42 -12.64
CA GLN A 58 6.85 -9.67 -11.90
C GLN A 58 7.69 -10.69 -12.70
N PHE A 59 7.75 -10.58 -14.02
CA PHE A 59 8.54 -11.47 -14.89
C PHE A 59 9.92 -10.90 -15.25
N THR A 60 10.24 -9.69 -14.79
CA THR A 60 11.50 -9.03 -15.09
C THR A 60 12.62 -9.64 -14.24
N ILE A 61 13.56 -10.33 -14.89
CA ILE A 61 14.69 -10.99 -14.23
C ILE A 61 16.07 -10.58 -14.76
N ARG A 62 16.13 -9.69 -15.76
CA ARG A 62 17.38 -9.25 -16.42
C ARG A 62 17.61 -7.74 -16.40
N ASP A 63 16.64 -6.97 -15.91
CA ASP A 63 16.75 -5.52 -15.80
C ASP A 63 17.14 -5.16 -14.36
N TRP A 64 18.45 -5.14 -14.11
CA TRP A 64 19.00 -4.86 -12.78
C TRP A 64 18.78 -3.41 -12.37
N ASP A 65 18.86 -2.47 -13.31
CA ASP A 65 18.67 -1.05 -13.05
C ASP A 65 17.20 -0.77 -12.70
N GLY A 66 16.26 -1.38 -13.43
CA GLY A 66 14.84 -1.30 -13.11
C GLY A 66 14.48 -1.93 -11.75
N ILE A 67 15.09 -3.06 -11.39
CA ILE A 67 14.93 -3.67 -10.06
C ILE A 67 15.51 -2.78 -8.96
N ARG A 68 16.70 -2.22 -9.17
CA ARG A 68 17.32 -1.28 -8.23
C ARG A 68 16.47 -0.03 -8.04
N PHE A 69 15.96 0.53 -9.14
CA PHE A 69 15.05 1.68 -9.11
C PHE A 69 13.81 1.38 -8.26
N ALA A 70 13.17 0.22 -8.45
CA ALA A 70 11.99 -0.17 -7.67
C ALA A 70 12.28 -0.25 -6.17
N TYR A 71 13.45 -0.78 -5.80
CA TYR A 71 13.92 -0.85 -4.41
C TYR A 71 14.14 0.54 -3.80
N GLU A 72 14.87 1.41 -4.49
CA GLU A 72 15.18 2.76 -4.01
C GLU A 72 13.92 3.65 -3.93
N LEU A 73 13.01 3.50 -4.87
CA LEU A 73 11.69 4.13 -4.82
C LEU A 73 10.93 3.70 -3.57
N GLY A 74 10.89 2.40 -3.26
CA GLY A 74 10.25 1.89 -2.05
C GLY A 74 10.83 2.45 -0.75
N ILE A 75 12.15 2.66 -0.67
CA ILE A 75 12.78 3.33 0.47
C ILE A 75 12.28 4.77 0.60
N ARG A 76 12.37 5.56 -0.48
CA ARG A 76 11.96 6.98 -0.47
C ARG A 76 10.49 7.14 -0.08
N ASP A 77 9.62 6.29 -0.61
CA ASP A 77 8.19 6.33 -0.34
C ASP A 77 7.87 5.88 1.09
N GLY A 78 8.57 4.88 1.61
CA GLY A 78 8.45 4.45 3.00
C GLY A 78 8.86 5.55 3.98
N GLU A 79 9.96 6.25 3.72
CA GLU A 79 10.38 7.39 4.54
C GLU A 79 9.36 8.54 4.48
N ALA A 80 8.85 8.85 3.28
CA ALA A 80 7.83 9.89 3.13
C ALA A 80 6.54 9.52 3.88
N PHE A 81 6.15 8.25 3.84
CA PHE A 81 5.02 7.73 4.61
C PHE A 81 5.22 7.91 6.11
N LEU A 82 6.38 7.53 6.66
CA LEU A 82 6.69 7.69 8.10
C LEU A 82 6.64 9.15 8.54
N ARG A 83 7.28 10.06 7.78
CA ARG A 83 7.19 11.51 8.04
C ARG A 83 5.74 12.01 8.04
N SER A 84 4.90 11.46 7.16
CA SER A 84 3.47 11.79 7.13
C SER A 84 2.75 11.32 8.40
N LEU A 85 3.09 10.15 8.95
CA LEU A 85 2.49 9.62 10.18
C LEU A 85 2.88 10.47 11.40
N GLU A 86 4.16 10.80 11.54
CA GLU A 86 4.66 11.68 12.61
C GLU A 86 3.92 13.02 12.59
N SER A 87 3.77 13.63 11.41
CA SER A 87 3.04 14.90 11.26
C SER A 87 1.56 14.80 11.67
N ARG A 88 0.91 13.64 11.47
CA ARG A 88 -0.48 13.41 11.90
C ARG A 88 -0.57 13.24 13.40
N GLN A 89 0.40 12.54 14.01
CA GLN A 89 0.47 12.36 15.46
C GLN A 89 0.67 13.69 16.19
N VAL A 90 1.58 14.54 15.70
CA VAL A 90 1.79 15.90 16.25
C VAL A 90 0.51 16.72 16.19
N ARG A 91 -0.20 16.71 15.05
CA ARG A 91 -1.48 17.41 14.89
C ARG A 91 -2.56 16.90 15.87
N LYS A 92 -2.64 15.58 16.04
CA LYS A 92 -3.59 14.95 16.98
C LYS A 92 -3.29 15.36 18.43
N ALA A 93 -2.02 15.38 18.82
CA ALA A 93 -1.59 15.81 20.15
C ALA A 93 -1.87 17.30 20.43
N SER A 94 -1.70 18.16 19.42
CA SER A 94 -1.98 19.60 19.54
C SER A 94 -3.46 19.96 19.61
N THR A 95 -4.36 19.02 19.26
CA THR A 95 -5.82 19.24 19.26
C THR A 95 -6.49 18.56 20.48
N ALA A 96 -5.71 17.88 21.32
CA ALA A 96 -6.21 17.31 22.57
C ALA A 96 -6.37 18.43 23.63
N PRO A 97 -7.51 18.49 24.35
CA PRO A 97 -7.81 19.54 25.32
C PRO A 97 -6.93 19.48 26.59
#